data_AF-A0A6C0JW42-F1
#
_entry.id   AF-A0A6C0JW42-F1
#
_cell.length_a   1.000
_cell.length_b   1.000
_cell.length_c   1.000
_cell.angle_alpha   90.00
_cell.angle_beta   90.00
_cell.angle_gamma   90.00
#
_symmetry.space_group_name_H-M   'P 1'
#
loop_
_entity.id
_entity.type
_entity.pdbx_description
1 polymer ?
#
loop_
_entity_poly.entity_id
_entity_poly.type
_entity_poly.pdbx_seq_one_letter_code
_entity_poly.pdbx_strand_id
1 'polypeptide(L)'
;MEHIAEKDDSRSETSTEIANSWNDAQEGLLKAISERSNCMRWLHTQCNYHFDSMNFYLTIPNIILSTLNGGFTMSLTSVFPDLQAQHIATIIIGIISIFSAVLTTLNQYIKSQQMMEAHRAASISYGKLNRTINNELALRRDQRSNAIEFLKVVRSEQDRLENTAPSILPQVIHKFNKQFADRDIEKPEIAGDLDETNVNSTSKVRVAPAPLTIKPRARSARTNSSPVVTTDKTPFEALREPLVSQVDAVLFPSQTKSNIQKE
;
A
#
# COMPACT_ATOMS: atom_id res chain seq x y z
N MET A 1 -55.35 9.80 41.52
CA MET A 1 -54.24 8.86 41.30
C MET A 1 -53.93 8.81 39.82
N GLU A 2 -53.33 9.86 39.26
CA GLU A 2 -52.79 9.79 37.90
C GLU A 2 -51.85 10.95 37.65
N HIS A 3 -50.58 10.73 37.95
CA HIS A 3 -49.46 11.42 37.32
C HIS A 3 -48.21 10.66 37.77
N ILE A 4 -47.35 10.35 36.80
CA ILE A 4 -46.02 9.70 36.85
C ILE A 4 -46.03 8.40 36.02
N ALA A 5 -45.87 8.55 34.69
CA ALA A 5 -45.38 7.49 33.80
C ALA A 5 -44.97 8.07 32.43
N GLU A 6 -44.14 9.12 32.38
CA GLU A 6 -43.62 9.64 31.11
C GLU A 6 -42.22 10.27 31.31
N LYS A 7 -41.22 9.44 31.68
CA LYS A 7 -39.83 9.93 31.79
C LYS A 7 -38.73 8.87 31.60
N ASP A 8 -39.02 7.75 30.94
CA ASP A 8 -38.03 6.68 30.79
C ASP A 8 -37.65 6.32 29.34
N ASP A 9 -38.34 6.86 28.33
CA ASP A 9 -38.05 6.53 26.93
C ASP A 9 -36.88 7.35 26.35
N SER A 10 -36.74 8.62 26.76
CA SER A 10 -35.71 9.52 26.19
C SER A 10 -34.28 9.22 26.63
N ARG A 11 -34.06 8.45 27.71
CA ARG A 11 -32.72 8.15 28.23
C ARG A 11 -32.04 7.00 27.50
N SER A 12 -32.84 6.11 26.90
CA SER A 12 -32.36 4.94 26.16
C SER A 12 -31.83 5.31 24.78
N GLU A 13 -32.53 6.22 24.08
CA GLU A 13 -32.14 6.67 22.74
C GLU A 13 -30.81 7.46 22.75
N THR A 14 -30.62 8.39 23.71
CA THR A 14 -29.39 9.20 23.79
C THR A 14 -28.14 8.36 24.09
N SER A 15 -28.29 7.29 24.88
CA SER A 15 -27.20 6.36 25.21
C SER A 15 -26.72 5.58 23.98
N THR A 16 -27.67 5.25 23.08
CA THR A 16 -27.41 4.54 21.84
C THR A 16 -26.79 5.46 20.79
N GLU A 17 -27.23 6.73 20.71
CA GLU A 17 -26.63 7.74 19.83
C GLU A 17 -25.17 8.07 20.21
N ILE A 18 -24.86 8.21 21.50
CA ILE A 18 -23.49 8.45 21.96
C ILE A 18 -22.59 7.23 21.68
N ALA A 19 -23.09 6.02 21.86
CA ALA A 19 -22.36 4.80 21.50
C ALA A 19 -22.09 4.70 19.99
N ASN A 20 -22.97 5.28 19.17
CA ASN A 20 -22.87 5.33 17.71
C ASN A 20 -22.03 6.51 17.18
N SER A 21 -21.58 7.40 18.06
CA SER A 21 -20.80 8.58 17.70
C SER A 21 -19.33 8.24 17.41
N TRP A 22 -18.72 9.00 16.49
CA TRP A 22 -17.34 8.83 16.06
C TRP A 22 -16.33 9.19 17.17
N ASN A 23 -15.44 8.25 17.50
CA ASN A 23 -14.33 8.44 18.42
C ASN A 23 -13.00 8.61 17.67
N ASP A 24 -12.09 9.45 18.17
CA ASP A 24 -10.75 9.68 17.63
C ASP A 24 -9.96 8.37 17.45
N ALA A 25 -10.18 7.41 18.36
CA ALA A 25 -9.55 6.09 18.27
C ALA A 25 -10.09 5.23 17.11
N GLN A 26 -11.37 5.35 16.77
CA GLN A 26 -11.95 4.67 15.62
C GLN A 26 -11.42 5.28 14.31
N GLU A 27 -11.27 6.61 14.27
CA GLU A 27 -10.66 7.31 13.13
C GLU A 27 -9.20 6.89 12.95
N GLY A 28 -8.44 6.81 14.04
CA GLY A 28 -7.05 6.31 14.02
C GLY A 28 -6.95 4.89 13.49
N LEU A 29 -7.81 3.98 13.96
CA LEU A 29 -7.86 2.60 13.47
C LEU A 29 -8.22 2.53 11.97
N LEU A 30 -9.18 3.32 11.51
CA LEU A 30 -9.55 3.33 10.10
C LEU A 30 -8.44 3.91 9.23
N LYS A 31 -7.74 4.95 9.70
CA LYS A 31 -6.55 5.49 9.04
C LYS A 31 -5.48 4.41 8.87
N ALA A 32 -5.16 3.69 9.95
CA ALA A 32 -4.22 2.56 9.95
C ALA A 32 -4.58 1.49 8.90
N ILE A 33 -5.84 1.02 8.92
CA ILE A 33 -6.35 0.04 7.95
C ILE A 33 -6.26 0.57 6.51
N SER A 34 -6.56 1.86 6.29
CA SER A 34 -6.49 2.49 4.98
C SER A 34 -5.06 2.52 4.43
N GLU A 35 -4.08 2.89 5.26
CA GLU A 35 -2.66 2.94 4.89
C GLU A 35 -2.12 1.54 4.60
N ARG A 36 -2.41 0.56 5.46
CA ARG A 36 -2.06 -0.85 5.22
C ARG A 36 -2.65 -1.39 3.93
N SER A 37 -3.93 -1.10 3.67
CA SER A 37 -4.62 -1.49 2.43
C SER A 37 -3.99 -0.85 1.19
N ASN A 38 -3.55 0.40 1.28
CA ASN A 38 -2.86 1.08 0.19
C ASN A 38 -1.49 0.44 -0.11
N CYS A 39 -0.75 0.07 0.93
CA CYS A 39 0.50 -0.65 0.78
C CYS A 39 0.26 -2.01 0.11
N MET A 40 -0.70 -2.80 0.59
CA MET A 40 -1.06 -4.09 -0.03
C MET A 40 -1.48 -3.96 -1.50
N ARG A 41 -2.23 -2.91 -1.86
CA ARG A 41 -2.53 -2.58 -3.26
C ARG A 41 -1.25 -2.40 -4.08
N TRP A 42 -0.28 -1.64 -3.56
CA TRP A 42 0.97 -1.43 -4.26
C TRP A 42 1.74 -2.75 -4.46
N LEU A 43 1.86 -3.58 -3.41
CA LEU A 43 2.57 -4.86 -3.48
C LEU A 43 1.94 -5.78 -4.54
N HIS A 44 0.61 -5.94 -4.53
CA HIS A 44 -0.09 -6.76 -5.52
C HIS A 44 0.02 -6.19 -6.94
N THR A 45 0.04 -4.86 -7.10
CA THR A 45 0.24 -4.23 -8.41
C THR A 45 1.63 -4.55 -8.98
N GLN A 46 2.67 -4.54 -8.14
CA GLN A 46 4.02 -4.91 -8.56
C GLN A 46 4.15 -6.40 -8.88
N CYS A 47 3.51 -7.27 -8.10
CA CYS A 47 3.42 -8.70 -8.41
C CYS A 47 2.71 -8.96 -9.74
N ASN A 48 1.61 -8.25 -10.01
CA ASN A 48 0.90 -8.34 -11.28
C ASN A 48 1.83 -8.04 -12.47
N TYR A 49 2.58 -6.94 -12.43
CA TYR A 49 3.54 -6.61 -13.50
C TYR A 49 4.65 -7.64 -13.67
N HIS A 50 5.10 -8.26 -12.57
CA HIS A 50 6.10 -9.31 -12.62
C HIS A 50 5.58 -10.57 -13.33
N PHE A 51 4.38 -11.02 -12.97
CA PHE A 51 3.76 -12.19 -13.60
C PHE A 51 3.33 -11.96 -15.04
N ASP A 52 2.88 -10.75 -15.38
CA ASP A 52 2.58 -10.35 -16.76
C ASP A 52 3.84 -10.43 -17.64
N SER A 53 4.95 -9.87 -17.16
CA SER A 53 6.25 -9.95 -17.85
C SER A 53 6.70 -11.40 -18.02
N MET A 54 6.63 -12.22 -16.97
CA MET A 54 7.00 -13.64 -17.02
C MET A 54 6.14 -14.41 -18.04
N ASN A 55 4.83 -14.17 -18.03
CA ASN A 55 3.93 -14.77 -19.00
C ASN A 55 4.30 -14.36 -20.44
N PHE A 56 4.59 -13.09 -20.67
CA PHE A 56 4.99 -12.57 -21.99
C PHE A 56 6.27 -13.25 -22.49
N TYR A 57 7.30 -13.36 -21.64
CA TYR A 57 8.57 -14.01 -21.98
C TYR A 57 8.44 -15.52 -22.27
N LEU A 58 7.48 -16.21 -21.67
CA LEU A 58 7.25 -17.64 -21.93
C LEU A 58 6.34 -17.88 -23.14
N THR A 59 5.31 -17.05 -23.30
CA THR A 59 4.26 -17.27 -24.30
C THR A 59 4.72 -16.87 -25.71
N ILE A 60 5.37 -15.72 -25.86
CA ILE A 60 5.75 -15.21 -27.20
C ILE A 60 6.73 -16.14 -27.92
N PRO A 61 7.84 -16.62 -27.30
CA PRO A 61 8.73 -17.56 -27.97
C PRO A 61 8.05 -18.88 -28.31
N ASN A 62 7.15 -19.36 -27.44
CA ASN A 62 6.41 -20.59 -27.68
C ASN A 62 5.48 -20.49 -28.90
N ILE A 63 4.80 -19.35 -29.08
CA ILE A 63 3.96 -19.10 -30.26
C ILE A 63 4.83 -19.11 -31.53
N ILE A 64 5.96 -18.39 -31.52
CA ILE A 64 6.86 -18.33 -32.68
C ILE A 64 7.36 -19.73 -33.04
N LEU A 65 7.81 -20.51 -32.06
CA LEU A 65 8.27 -21.88 -32.26
C LEU A 65 7.15 -22.79 -32.79
N SER A 66 5.94 -22.64 -32.27
CA SER A 66 4.77 -23.42 -32.73
C SER A 66 4.40 -23.09 -34.18
N THR A 67 4.38 -21.80 -34.54
CA THR A 67 4.10 -21.36 -35.91
C THR A 67 5.19 -21.79 -36.89
N LEU A 68 6.47 -21.65 -36.50
CA LEU A 68 7.59 -22.13 -37.30
C LEU A 68 7.50 -23.65 -37.49
N ASN A 69 7.25 -24.41 -36.42
CA ASN A 69 7.11 -25.86 -36.49
C ASN A 69 5.99 -26.30 -37.44
N GLY A 70 4.83 -25.63 -37.37
CA GLY A 70 3.71 -25.90 -38.28
C GLY A 70 4.04 -25.56 -39.74
N GLY A 71 4.61 -24.37 -39.98
CA GLY A 71 5.01 -23.94 -41.32
C GLY A 71 6.08 -24.84 -41.94
N PHE A 72 7.10 -25.22 -41.17
CA PHE A 72 8.12 -26.16 -41.59
C PHE A 72 7.52 -27.51 -41.96
N THR A 73 6.65 -28.06 -41.11
CA THR A 73 5.96 -29.34 -41.38
C THR A 73 5.21 -29.32 -42.71
N MET A 74 4.53 -28.21 -43.04
CA MET A 74 3.78 -28.09 -44.29
C MET A 74 4.67 -27.88 -45.53
N SER A 75 5.86 -27.30 -45.38
CA SER A 75 6.76 -26.97 -46.50
C SER A 75 7.90 -27.97 -46.71
N LEU A 76 8.02 -29.00 -45.87
CA LEU A 76 9.09 -30.01 -45.92
C LEU A 76 9.31 -30.59 -47.32
N THR A 77 8.23 -31.03 -47.97
CA THR A 77 8.29 -31.72 -49.27
C THR A 77 8.49 -30.76 -50.44
N SER A 78 8.06 -29.51 -50.31
CA SER A 78 8.17 -28.50 -51.38
C SER A 78 9.52 -27.78 -51.39
N VAL A 79 10.14 -27.60 -50.21
CA VAL A 79 11.38 -26.83 -50.07
C VAL A 79 12.63 -27.71 -50.19
N PHE A 80 12.55 -28.98 -49.78
CA PHE A 80 13.68 -29.90 -49.80
C PHE A 80 13.40 -31.06 -50.76
N PRO A 81 13.87 -31.01 -52.02
CA PRO A 81 13.69 -32.11 -52.97
C PRO A 81 14.63 -33.30 -52.72
N ASP A 82 15.72 -33.10 -51.96
CA ASP A 82 16.68 -34.15 -51.62
C ASP A 82 16.25 -34.94 -50.36
N LEU A 83 16.32 -36.27 -50.44
CA LEU A 83 15.88 -37.19 -49.39
C LEU A 83 16.71 -37.05 -48.11
N GLN A 84 18.01 -36.76 -48.23
CA GLN A 84 18.90 -36.54 -47.08
C GLN A 84 18.56 -35.22 -46.37
N ALA A 85 18.30 -34.15 -47.13
CA ALA A 85 17.88 -32.87 -46.57
C ALA A 85 16.53 -32.95 -45.84
N GLN A 86 15.57 -33.71 -46.38
CA GLN A 86 14.28 -33.97 -45.72
C GLN A 86 14.43 -34.69 -44.39
N HIS A 87 15.33 -35.68 -44.29
CA HIS A 87 15.58 -36.40 -43.06
C HIS A 87 16.16 -35.47 -41.97
N ILE A 88 17.14 -34.64 -42.32
CA ILE A 88 17.73 -33.64 -41.40
C ILE A 88 16.67 -32.63 -40.95
N ALA A 89 15.86 -32.10 -41.88
CA ALA A 89 14.80 -31.15 -41.57
C ALA A 89 13.75 -31.76 -40.62
N THR A 90 13.39 -33.03 -40.82
CA THR A 90 12.44 -33.75 -39.95
C THR A 90 12.96 -33.88 -38.51
N ILE A 91 14.26 -34.14 -38.33
CA ILE A 91 14.89 -34.19 -37.00
C ILE A 91 14.81 -32.81 -36.31
N ILE A 92 15.10 -31.73 -37.04
CA ILE A 92 15.05 -30.36 -36.50
C ILE A 92 13.64 -29.99 -36.04
N ILE A 93 12.62 -30.30 -36.86
CA ILE A 93 11.21 -30.11 -36.52
C ILE A 93 10.84 -30.90 -35.26
N GLY A 94 11.31 -32.14 -35.15
CA GLY A 94 11.15 -32.94 -33.93
C GLY A 94 11.70 -32.26 -32.68
N ILE A 95 12.90 -31.66 -32.76
CA ILE A 95 13.52 -30.94 -31.64
C ILE A 95 12.72 -29.68 -31.27
N ILE A 96 12.31 -28.87 -32.26
CA ILE A 96 11.50 -27.66 -32.04
C ILE A 96 10.16 -28.01 -31.38
N SER A 97 9.53 -29.10 -31.82
CA SER A 97 8.27 -29.58 -31.26
C SER A 97 8.39 -29.97 -29.78
N ILE A 98 9.44 -30.73 -29.43
CA ILE A 98 9.72 -31.10 -28.03
C ILE A 98 10.00 -29.85 -27.19
N PHE A 99 10.78 -28.89 -27.71
CA PHE A 99 11.08 -27.65 -27.00
C PHE A 99 9.83 -26.80 -26.76
N SER A 100 8.95 -26.68 -27.76
CA SER A 100 7.64 -25.99 -27.63
C SER A 100 6.73 -26.69 -26.61
N ALA A 101 6.71 -28.02 -26.59
CA ALA A 101 5.96 -28.78 -25.58
C ALA A 101 6.46 -28.50 -24.16
N VAL A 102 7.78 -28.48 -23.95
CA VAL A 102 8.40 -28.17 -22.65
C VAL A 102 8.11 -26.72 -22.22
N LEU A 103 8.20 -25.74 -23.14
CA LEU A 103 7.83 -24.35 -22.84
C LEU A 103 6.35 -24.24 -22.44
N THR A 104 5.48 -24.97 -23.12
CA THR A 104 4.04 -24.99 -22.82
C THR A 104 3.77 -25.59 -21.44
N THR A 105 4.42 -26.70 -21.08
CA THR A 105 4.24 -27.32 -19.76
C THR A 105 4.80 -26.46 -18.63
N LEU A 106 5.94 -25.77 -18.83
CA LEU A 106 6.46 -24.81 -17.85
C LEU A 106 5.49 -23.63 -17.64
N ASN A 107 4.96 -23.06 -18.73
CA ASN A 107 4.00 -21.96 -18.62
C ASN A 107 2.74 -22.37 -17.84
N GLN A 108 2.25 -23.60 -18.09
CA GLN A 108 1.11 -24.15 -17.37
C GLN A 108 1.43 -24.46 -15.89
N TYR A 109 2.65 -24.90 -15.59
CA TYR A 109 3.09 -25.19 -14.22
C TYR A 109 3.20 -23.92 -13.36
N ILE A 110 3.80 -22.85 -13.90
CA ILE A 110 3.97 -21.58 -13.19
C ILE A 110 2.62 -20.87 -12.98
N LYS A 111 1.60 -21.19 -13.79
CA LYS A 111 0.26 -20.57 -13.74
C LYS A 111 0.34 -19.03 -13.78
N SER A 112 1.28 -18.52 -14.58
CA SER A 112 1.62 -17.09 -14.68
C SER A 112 0.38 -16.21 -14.92
N GLN A 113 -0.50 -16.61 -15.84
CA GLN A 113 -1.78 -15.95 -16.14
C GLN A 113 -2.75 -15.94 -14.95
N GLN A 114 -2.91 -17.07 -14.25
CA GLN A 114 -3.84 -17.17 -13.13
C GLN A 114 -3.36 -16.32 -11.95
N MET A 115 -2.05 -16.33 -11.68
CA MET A 115 -1.45 -15.53 -10.61
C MET A 115 -1.50 -14.03 -10.93
N MET A 116 -1.27 -13.65 -12.20
CA MET A 116 -1.44 -12.27 -12.67
C MET A 116 -2.84 -11.76 -12.38
N GLU A 117 -3.89 -12.47 -12.82
CA GLU A 117 -5.27 -12.03 -12.59
C GLU A 117 -5.65 -12.04 -11.11
N ALA A 118 -5.17 -13.01 -10.33
CA ALA A 118 -5.39 -13.04 -8.88
C ALA A 118 -4.80 -11.79 -8.19
N HIS A 119 -3.56 -11.42 -8.53
CA HIS A 119 -2.92 -10.21 -8.00
C HIS A 119 -3.61 -8.93 -8.48
N ARG A 120 -4.05 -8.88 -9.73
CA ARG A 120 -4.82 -7.76 -10.28
C ARG A 120 -6.15 -7.57 -9.54
N ALA A 121 -6.91 -8.65 -9.34
CA ALA A 121 -8.17 -8.64 -8.62
C ALA A 121 -8.01 -8.22 -7.14
N ALA A 122 -6.95 -8.72 -6.48
CA ALA A 122 -6.60 -8.31 -5.12
C ALA A 122 -6.26 -6.80 -5.07
N SER A 123 -5.42 -6.30 -5.97
CA SER A 123 -5.04 -4.87 -6.03
C SER A 123 -6.25 -3.95 -6.18
N ILE A 124 -7.18 -4.30 -7.08
CA ILE A 124 -8.43 -3.53 -7.27
C ILE A 124 -9.26 -3.51 -5.99
N SER A 125 -9.36 -4.65 -5.31
CA SER A 125 -10.20 -4.79 -4.13
C SER A 125 -9.61 -4.06 -2.91
N TYR A 126 -8.29 -4.15 -2.68
CA TYR A 126 -7.59 -3.32 -1.68
C TYR A 126 -7.67 -1.83 -2.00
N GLY A 127 -7.61 -1.47 -3.29
CA GLY A 127 -7.81 -0.09 -3.73
C GLY A 127 -9.22 0.43 -3.48
N LYS A 128 -10.24 -0.43 -3.61
CA LYS A 128 -11.63 -0.10 -3.26
C LYS A 128 -11.76 0.14 -1.76
N LEU A 129 -11.22 -0.76 -0.92
CA LEU A 129 -11.25 -0.61 0.54
C LEU A 129 -10.61 0.70 1.00
N ASN A 130 -9.39 1.00 0.53
CA ASN A 130 -8.70 2.26 0.84
C ASN A 130 -9.51 3.50 0.45
N ARG A 131 -10.11 3.51 -0.76
CA ARG A 131 -10.95 4.64 -1.21
C ARG A 131 -12.22 4.78 -0.39
N THR A 132 -12.89 3.68 -0.05
CA THR A 132 -14.09 3.71 0.79
C THR A 132 -13.79 4.31 2.16
N ILE A 133 -12.69 3.90 2.80
CA ILE A 133 -12.28 4.46 4.10
C ILE A 133 -11.89 5.93 3.97
N ASN A 134 -11.09 6.29 2.97
CA ASN A 134 -10.67 7.68 2.76
C ASN A 134 -11.84 8.60 2.46
N ASN A 135 -12.83 8.15 1.68
CA ASN A 135 -14.02 8.91 1.39
C ASN A 135 -14.83 9.16 2.67
N GLU A 136 -15.01 8.15 3.52
CA GLU A 136 -15.75 8.30 4.78
C GLU A 136 -15.01 9.23 5.77
N LEU A 137 -13.69 9.09 5.89
CA LEU A 137 -12.86 9.94 6.75
C LEU A 137 -12.75 11.38 6.24
N ALA A 138 -12.94 11.62 4.93
CA ALA A 138 -12.94 12.96 4.35
C ALA A 138 -14.21 13.77 4.69
N LEU A 139 -15.33 13.10 5.00
CA LEU A 139 -16.55 13.77 5.44
C LEU A 139 -16.38 14.31 6.87
N ARG A 140 -17.17 15.33 7.23
CA ARG A 140 -17.27 15.82 8.61
C ARG A 140 -18.08 14.83 9.47
N ARG A 141 -17.75 14.72 10.76
CA ARG A 141 -18.31 13.69 11.69
C ARG A 141 -19.85 13.63 11.75
N ASP A 142 -20.52 14.75 11.50
CA ASP A 142 -21.97 14.92 11.49
C ASP A 142 -22.66 14.37 10.22
N GLN A 143 -21.92 14.23 9.12
CA GLN A 143 -22.43 13.77 7.82
C GLN A 143 -22.08 12.31 7.53
N ARG A 144 -21.37 11.65 8.44
CA ARG A 144 -20.89 10.27 8.27
C ARG A 144 -21.96 9.26 8.64
N SER A 145 -21.79 8.06 8.10
CA SER A 145 -22.51 6.87 8.53
C SER A 145 -22.19 6.50 9.98
N ASN A 146 -22.98 5.60 10.56
CA ASN A 146 -22.76 5.09 11.90
C ASN A 146 -21.37 4.46 12.02
N ALA A 147 -20.57 4.93 12.99
CA ALA A 147 -19.17 4.54 13.12
C ALA A 147 -18.99 3.03 13.38
N ILE A 148 -19.87 2.42 14.18
CA ILE A 148 -19.81 0.99 14.53
C ILE A 148 -20.20 0.14 13.32
N GLU A 149 -21.26 0.52 12.62
CA GLU A 149 -21.71 -0.19 11.42
C GLU A 149 -20.65 -0.13 10.32
N PHE A 150 -20.10 1.05 10.07
CA PHE A 150 -19.03 1.22 9.09
C PHE A 150 -17.79 0.40 9.43
N LEU A 151 -17.37 0.39 10.71
CA LEU A 151 -16.22 -0.40 11.15
C LEU A 151 -16.45 -1.91 10.97
N LYS A 152 -17.68 -2.41 11.18
CA LYS A 152 -18.03 -3.81 10.91
C LYS A 152 -17.90 -4.14 9.42
N VAL A 153 -18.37 -3.26 8.54
CA VAL A 153 -18.24 -3.44 7.09
C VAL A 153 -16.77 -3.45 6.66
N VAL A 154 -15.97 -2.49 7.16
CA VAL A 154 -14.54 -2.41 6.85
C VAL A 154 -13.79 -3.65 7.31
N ARG A 155 -14.04 -4.13 8.54
CA ARG A 155 -13.41 -5.37 9.05
C ARG A 155 -13.82 -6.60 8.25
N SER A 156 -15.10 -6.75 7.94
CA SER A 156 -15.59 -7.86 7.13
C SER A 156 -14.95 -7.87 5.75
N GLU A 157 -14.78 -6.70 5.12
CA GLU A 157 -14.09 -6.60 3.83
C GLU A 157 -12.60 -6.87 3.96
N GLN A 158 -11.94 -6.38 5.01
CA GLN A 158 -10.52 -6.66 5.27
C GLN A 158 -10.27 -8.16 5.44
N ASP A 159 -11.04 -8.84 6.30
CA ASP A 159 -10.94 -10.29 6.51
C ASP A 159 -11.17 -11.04 5.20
N ARG A 160 -12.14 -10.61 4.39
CA ARG A 160 -12.39 -11.19 3.06
C ARG A 160 -11.17 -11.03 2.15
N LEU A 161 -10.51 -9.87 2.17
CA LEU A 161 -9.32 -9.63 1.35
C LEU A 161 -8.14 -10.47 1.82
N GLU A 162 -7.89 -10.58 3.12
CA GLU A 162 -6.80 -11.38 3.67
C GLU A 162 -6.97 -12.88 3.35
N ASN A 163 -8.20 -13.39 3.37
CA ASN A 163 -8.49 -14.78 3.00
C ASN A 163 -8.40 -15.06 1.49
N THR A 164 -8.56 -14.04 0.64
CA THR A 164 -8.53 -14.19 -0.82
C THR A 164 -7.23 -13.73 -1.46
N ALA A 165 -6.36 -13.06 -0.70
CA ALA A 165 -5.12 -12.51 -1.20
C ALA A 165 -4.12 -13.62 -1.57
N PRO A 166 -3.58 -13.61 -2.80
CA PRO A 166 -2.50 -14.51 -3.19
C PRO A 166 -1.19 -14.15 -2.47
N SER A 167 -0.31 -15.13 -2.31
CA SER A 167 1.01 -14.94 -1.70
C SER A 167 1.87 -13.95 -2.49
N ILE A 168 2.60 -13.08 -1.77
CA ILE A 168 3.39 -12.01 -2.36
C ILE A 168 4.84 -12.48 -2.53
N LEU A 169 5.47 -12.13 -3.66
CA LEU A 169 6.85 -12.50 -3.93
C LEU A 169 7.84 -11.78 -2.98
N PRO A 170 8.82 -12.48 -2.39
CA PRO A 170 9.84 -11.88 -1.52
C PRO A 170 10.63 -10.75 -2.20
N GLN A 171 10.88 -10.88 -3.50
CA GLN A 171 11.58 -9.87 -4.29
C GLN A 171 10.81 -8.54 -4.35
N VAL A 172 9.48 -8.59 -4.37
CA VAL A 172 8.62 -7.39 -4.37
C VAL A 172 8.61 -6.74 -3.00
N ILE A 173 8.61 -7.53 -1.93
CA ILE A 173 8.73 -7.04 -0.54
C ILE A 173 10.07 -6.32 -0.34
N HIS A 174 11.17 -6.89 -0.84
CA HIS A 174 12.47 -6.22 -0.76
C HIS A 174 12.50 -4.89 -1.52
N LYS A 175 11.90 -4.83 -2.72
CA LYS A 175 11.74 -3.59 -3.48
C LYS A 175 10.90 -2.55 -2.72
N PHE A 176 9.83 -2.99 -2.08
CA PHE A 176 8.99 -2.14 -1.24
C PHE A 176 9.80 -1.52 -0.10
N ASN A 177 10.49 -2.36 0.68
CA ASN A 177 11.27 -1.92 1.83
C ASN A 177 12.40 -0.94 1.44
N LYS A 178 13.00 -1.13 0.25
CA LYS A 178 14.00 -0.19 -0.27
C LYS A 178 13.38 1.16 -0.71
N GLN A 179 12.20 1.14 -1.33
CA GLN A 179 11.57 2.34 -1.88
C GLN A 179 10.83 3.18 -0.83
N PHE A 180 10.35 2.54 0.24
CA PHE A 180 9.56 3.15 1.30
C PHE A 180 10.27 3.11 2.67
N ALA A 181 11.60 3.02 2.68
CA ALA A 181 12.40 3.05 3.91
C ALA A 181 12.17 4.34 4.71
N ASP A 182 12.12 5.50 4.03
CA ASP A 182 12.10 6.82 4.64
C ASP A 182 10.69 7.44 4.80
N ARG A 183 9.62 6.67 4.58
CA ARG A 183 8.24 7.19 4.68
C ARG A 183 7.56 6.76 5.97
N ASP A 184 6.92 7.72 6.62
CA ASP A 184 6.08 7.54 7.82
C ASP A 184 4.67 7.06 7.43
N ILE A 185 4.59 5.84 6.91
CA ILE A 185 3.34 5.16 6.51
C ILE A 185 3.28 3.83 7.25
N GLU A 186 2.12 3.45 7.76
CA GLU A 186 1.94 2.14 8.38
C GLU A 186 2.20 1.01 7.36
N LYS A 187 3.20 0.19 7.67
CA LYS A 187 3.63 -0.91 6.81
C LYS A 187 2.75 -2.14 7.04
N PRO A 188 2.49 -2.96 6.01
CA PRO A 188 1.86 -4.25 6.21
C PRO A 188 2.74 -5.16 7.07
N GLU A 189 2.12 -6.03 7.86
CA GLU A 189 2.81 -7.02 8.71
C GLU A 189 3.78 -7.92 7.92
N ILE A 190 3.51 -8.11 6.62
CA ILE A 190 4.33 -8.92 5.71
C ILE A 190 5.65 -8.21 5.30
N ALA A 191 5.70 -6.87 5.42
CA ALA A 191 6.82 -6.06 4.98
C ALA A 191 7.57 -5.33 6.11
N GLY A 192 6.92 -5.12 7.27
CA GLY A 192 7.45 -4.39 8.42
C GLY A 192 8.02 -5.26 9.54
N ASP A 193 8.44 -4.58 10.61
CA ASP A 193 8.68 -5.19 11.93
C ASP A 193 7.33 -5.34 12.65
N LEU A 194 7.26 -6.14 13.71
CA LEU A 194 6.03 -6.32 14.47
C LEU A 194 5.71 -5.06 15.28
N ASP A 195 4.72 -4.29 14.85
CA ASP A 195 4.28 -3.10 15.56
C ASP A 195 3.71 -3.44 16.96
N GLU A 196 4.06 -2.63 17.95
CA GLU A 196 3.52 -2.78 19.32
C GLU A 196 2.01 -2.54 19.33
N THR A 197 1.25 -3.45 19.93
CA THR A 197 -0.21 -3.29 20.08
C THR A 197 -0.53 -2.18 21.07
N ASN A 198 -0.99 -1.02 20.57
CA ASN A 198 -1.46 0.05 21.44
C ASN A 198 -2.90 -0.19 21.90
N VAL A 199 -3.09 -0.46 23.19
CA VAL A 199 -4.44 -0.53 23.79
C VAL A 199 -4.86 0.89 24.16
N ASN A 200 -5.92 1.40 23.53
CA ASN A 200 -6.57 2.64 23.94
C ASN A 200 -7.23 2.44 25.33
N SER A 201 -6.43 2.57 26.38
CA SER A 201 -6.89 2.60 27.76
C SER A 201 -7.38 4.02 28.10
N THR A 202 -8.48 4.46 27.48
CA THR A 202 -9.24 5.63 27.96
C THR A 202 -10.29 5.23 29.01
N SER A 203 -10.02 4.20 29.81
CA SER A 203 -10.62 4.11 31.13
C SER A 203 -9.86 5.09 32.03
N LYS A 204 -10.29 6.36 32.08
CA LYS A 204 -9.88 7.25 33.17
C LYS A 204 -10.32 6.60 34.48
N VAL A 205 -9.47 5.79 35.10
CA VAL A 205 -9.57 5.54 36.53
C VAL A 205 -9.33 6.89 37.16
N ARG A 206 -10.42 7.54 37.58
CA ARG A 206 -10.37 8.77 38.35
C ARG A 206 -9.74 8.42 39.69
N VAL A 207 -8.41 8.36 39.74
CA VAL A 207 -7.68 8.34 41.00
C VAL A 207 -8.03 9.66 41.67
N ALA A 208 -8.77 9.60 42.78
CA ALA A 208 -9.10 10.77 43.58
C ALA A 208 -7.80 11.53 43.89
N PRO A 209 -7.78 12.87 43.79
CA PRO A 209 -6.58 13.61 44.12
C PRO A 209 -6.21 13.34 45.59
N ALA A 210 -4.99 12.84 45.80
CA ALA A 210 -4.44 12.63 47.13
C ALA A 210 -4.49 13.94 47.94
N PRO A 211 -4.76 13.87 49.26
CA PRO A 211 -4.89 15.07 50.07
C PRO A 211 -3.58 15.88 50.06
N LEU A 212 -3.71 17.18 49.80
CA LEU A 212 -2.62 18.15 49.74
C LEU A 212 -1.85 18.16 51.07
N THR A 213 -0.66 17.55 51.08
CA THR A 213 0.28 17.70 52.19
C THR A 213 1.02 19.03 52.01
N ILE A 214 0.63 20.04 52.79
CA ILE A 214 1.27 21.35 52.83
C ILE A 214 2.67 21.18 53.44
N LYS A 215 3.72 21.29 52.62
CA LYS A 215 5.09 21.42 53.12
C LYS A 215 5.29 22.82 53.72
N PRO A 216 5.83 22.97 54.94
CA PRO A 216 6.08 24.29 55.51
C PRO A 216 7.14 25.05 54.71
N ARG A 217 6.77 26.27 54.34
CA ARG A 217 7.57 27.23 53.55
C ARG A 217 8.76 27.72 54.38
N ALA A 218 9.96 27.28 54.03
CA ALA A 218 11.20 27.87 54.55
C ALA A 218 11.34 29.31 54.03
N ARG A 219 11.44 30.25 54.97
CA ARG A 219 11.66 31.68 54.75
C ARG A 219 13.14 31.89 54.38
N SER A 220 13.42 32.33 53.16
CA SER A 220 14.74 32.85 52.78
C SER A 220 14.63 34.28 52.24
N ALA A 221 15.64 35.06 52.58
CA ALA A 221 15.65 36.50 52.73
C ALA A 221 15.62 37.30 51.41
N ARG A 222 15.06 38.51 51.50
CA ARG A 222 15.13 39.56 50.49
C ARG A 222 16.58 39.97 50.22
N THR A 223 16.95 40.06 48.96
CA THR A 223 17.94 41.04 48.49
C THR A 223 17.35 41.79 47.30
N ASN A 224 17.19 43.10 47.46
CA ASN A 224 16.70 44.02 46.45
C ASN A 224 17.84 44.38 45.50
N SER A 225 17.66 44.17 44.21
CA SER A 225 18.34 44.94 43.16
C SER A 225 17.63 44.72 41.82
N SER A 226 16.91 45.73 41.34
CA SER A 226 16.47 45.82 39.95
C SER A 226 17.60 46.39 39.09
N PRO A 227 17.69 45.99 37.81
CA PRO A 227 17.75 47.00 36.76
C PRO A 227 16.91 46.66 35.51
N VAL A 228 16.02 47.59 35.16
CA VAL A 228 15.87 48.31 33.87
C VAL A 228 16.42 47.67 32.56
N VAL A 229 15.48 47.42 31.61
CA VAL A 229 15.53 47.56 30.11
C VAL A 229 16.46 46.58 29.35
N THR A 230 16.03 45.85 28.31
CA THR A 230 15.80 46.33 26.93
C THR A 230 15.07 45.28 26.07
N THR A 231 14.29 45.77 25.12
CA THR A 231 13.60 45.04 24.05
C THR A 231 14.54 44.22 23.17
N ASP A 232 14.23 42.95 22.90
CA ASP A 232 14.58 42.38 21.60
C ASP A 232 13.61 41.26 21.14
N LYS A 233 13.53 41.13 19.83
CA LYS A 233 12.42 40.61 19.04
C LYS A 233 12.30 39.07 19.07
N THR A 234 11.08 38.61 18.81
CA THR A 234 10.63 37.23 18.67
C THR A 234 11.37 36.44 17.57
N PRO A 235 11.67 35.13 17.73
CA PRO A 235 12.38 34.31 16.73
C PRO A 235 11.53 33.83 15.53
N PHE A 236 10.44 34.49 15.17
CA PHE A 236 9.46 33.94 14.21
C PHE A 236 9.69 34.33 12.74
N GLU A 237 10.80 35.01 12.40
CA GLU A 237 11.02 35.57 11.05
C GLU A 237 12.18 34.89 10.27
N ALA A 238 12.64 33.70 10.68
CA ALA A 238 13.85 33.08 10.09
C ALA A 238 13.63 31.80 9.24
N LEU A 239 12.40 31.45 8.85
CA LEU A 239 12.16 30.21 8.06
C LEU A 239 11.27 30.41 6.83
N ARG A 240 11.28 31.61 6.23
CA ARG A 240 10.58 31.87 4.96
C ARG A 240 11.57 32.05 3.82
N GLU A 241 12.05 30.96 3.25
CA GLU A 241 12.55 30.95 1.86
C GLU A 241 11.83 29.86 1.03
N PRO A 242 11.49 30.15 -0.25
CA PRO A 242 10.69 29.26 -1.09
C PRO A 242 11.51 28.17 -1.80
N LEU A 243 11.07 26.91 -1.63
CA LEU A 243 11.52 25.72 -2.34
C LEU A 243 11.11 25.75 -3.84
N VAL A 244 11.88 26.43 -4.70
CA VAL A 244 11.67 26.38 -6.17
C VAL A 244 12.95 26.02 -6.97
N SER A 245 14.09 25.78 -6.35
CA SER A 245 15.36 25.66 -7.10
C SER A 245 15.98 24.25 -7.23
N GLN A 246 15.36 23.16 -6.75
CA GLN A 246 16.05 21.85 -6.73
C GLN A 246 15.48 20.76 -7.65
N VAL A 247 14.50 21.05 -8.50
CA VAL A 247 13.86 20.01 -9.34
C VAL A 247 14.49 19.87 -10.74
N ASP A 248 15.23 20.86 -11.25
CA ASP A 248 15.74 20.80 -12.64
C ASP A 248 17.12 20.15 -12.81
N ALA A 249 17.79 19.73 -11.73
CA ALA A 249 19.17 19.23 -11.81
C ALA A 249 19.30 17.69 -11.97
N VAL A 250 18.20 16.93 -12.00
CA VAL A 250 18.24 15.45 -11.95
C VAL A 250 17.83 14.77 -13.27
N LEU A 251 17.36 15.50 -14.29
CA LEU A 251 16.72 14.87 -15.45
C LEU A 251 17.45 14.90 -16.80
N PHE A 252 18.64 15.52 -16.94
CA PHE A 252 19.41 15.41 -18.20
C PHE A 252 20.93 15.46 -17.97
N PRO A 253 21.69 14.36 -18.17
CA PRO A 253 23.13 14.45 -18.28
C PRO A 253 23.49 15.10 -19.62
N SER A 254 24.20 16.24 -19.52
CA SER A 254 24.80 16.99 -20.62
C SER A 254 25.65 16.06 -21.50
N GLN A 255 25.32 16.01 -22.79
CA GLN A 255 26.12 15.38 -23.83
C GLN A 255 27.38 16.21 -24.09
N THR A 256 28.49 15.48 -24.13
CA THR A 256 29.85 15.93 -24.38
C THR A 256 30.00 16.58 -25.76
N LYS A 257 30.81 17.63 -25.79
CA LYS A 257 31.23 18.45 -26.93
C LYS A 257 31.60 17.65 -28.19
N SER A 258 31.05 18.03 -29.36
CA SER A 258 31.76 17.96 -30.64
C SER A 258 31.84 19.35 -31.25
N ASN A 259 33.07 19.79 -31.45
CA ASN A 259 33.46 21.09 -31.95
C ASN A 259 33.78 20.90 -33.43
N ILE A 260 32.91 21.38 -34.33
CA ILE A 260 33.23 21.53 -35.75
C ILE A 260 32.82 22.94 -36.15
N GLN A 261 33.78 23.85 -36.11
CA GLN A 261 33.80 25.01 -36.99
C GLN A 261 35.02 24.85 -37.91
N LYS A 262 34.80 24.88 -39.22
CA LYS A 262 35.21 25.98 -40.12
C LYS A 262 35.26 25.47 -41.58
N GLU A 263 34.70 26.34 -42.42
CA GLU A 263 34.91 26.50 -43.88
C GLU A 263 34.36 25.43 -44.83
#